data_AF-A0A840BQH3-F1
#
_entry.id   AF-A0A840BQH3-F1
#
_cell.length_a   1.000
_cell.length_b   1.000
_cell.length_c   1.000
_cell.angle_alpha   90.00
_cell.angle_beta   90.00
_cell.angle_gamma   90.00
#
_symmetry.space_group_name_H-M   'P 1'
#
loop_
_entity.id
_entity.type
_entity.pdbx_description
1 polymer ?
#
loop_
_entity_poly.entity_id
_entity_poly.type
_entity_poly.pdbx_seq_one_letter_code
_entity_poly.pdbx_strand_id
1 'polypeptide(L)'
;MLRAARRLPAMIGDEPSAKDYDEVSGDLARRLARGERLTGRQARDGAWCLWTTRTQLAADAATLSPFLEQMRSLRHKGASRALALSYLISFHPDRPGLRAVAGALRDLASAMGKPFDDLNKRFHIFDVDEGPRRVGDTALAERKSPRQVLEENGLLMELVLGGGYVEPCARRVLERAVEDRRLQPGDRLEFIETISVKSGTRQLNFAAHKGLVANALLLPSRDRPPEKAVKDQILNFLISLEGLGDPRTRPGNWVNAPDARDVAMLWLTEQALRQFLDVVEAVNPNENWKYRRRFWETMYGNGIIREAWVVLDGQGAAEAHRKFGRNSPFGRFRGGVQSGHAVLLLRIGRGVCAEWSYSGQCRFWDDAERAGAPKLYQREYDTEFLKNGRQYAPVLEIRHSSHTGPNAWQHKAAEQIKMMTGERLSARDYML
;
A
#
# COMPACT_ATOMS: atom_id res chain seq x y z
N MET A 1 28.14 -4.42 5.51
CA MET A 1 29.20 -4.90 6.42
C MET A 1 28.70 -4.82 7.86
N LEU A 2 29.24 -5.68 8.73
CA LEU A 2 28.78 -6.09 10.09
C LEU A 2 27.55 -7.02 10.13
N ARG A 3 27.80 -8.31 9.84
CA ARG A 3 26.92 -9.41 10.29
C ARG A 3 27.30 -9.78 11.72
N ALA A 4 26.51 -9.34 12.69
CA ALA A 4 26.57 -9.85 14.05
C ALA A 4 26.27 -11.35 14.04
N ALA A 5 27.03 -12.14 14.80
CA ALA A 5 26.73 -13.55 15.07
C ALA A 5 25.30 -13.65 15.63
N ARG A 6 24.36 -14.13 14.82
CA ARG A 6 22.94 -14.21 15.21
C ARG A 6 22.75 -15.46 16.07
N ARG A 7 22.55 -15.26 17.37
CA ARG A 7 22.00 -16.28 18.27
C ARG A 7 20.57 -16.61 17.83
N LEU A 8 20.31 -17.87 17.46
CA LEU A 8 18.97 -18.39 17.17
C LEU A 8 18.20 -18.69 18.48
N PRO A 9 16.86 -18.71 18.48
CA PRO A 9 16.07 -18.71 19.72
C PRO A 9 16.38 -19.91 20.62
N ALA A 10 16.56 -19.63 21.91
CA ALA A 10 16.71 -20.63 22.95
C ALA A 10 15.42 -21.48 23.03
N MET A 11 15.59 -22.80 22.93
CA MET A 11 14.56 -23.74 23.34
C MET A 11 14.50 -23.72 24.86
N ILE A 12 13.32 -23.48 25.42
CA ILE A 12 13.07 -23.36 26.86
C ILE A 12 13.62 -24.59 27.62
N GLY A 13 14.46 -24.32 28.64
CA GLY A 13 14.97 -25.28 29.63
C GLY A 13 16.49 -25.22 29.79
N ASP A 14 16.95 -24.66 30.93
CA ASP A 14 18.34 -24.55 31.48
C ASP A 14 19.44 -24.25 30.45
N GLU A 15 20.07 -23.06 30.48
CA GLU A 15 21.06 -22.62 29.47
C GLU A 15 22.49 -23.20 29.68
N PRO A 16 22.92 -24.25 28.95
CA PRO A 16 24.29 -24.32 28.47
C PRO A 16 24.48 -23.24 27.42
N SER A 17 25.72 -22.75 27.26
CA SER A 17 26.05 -21.68 26.31
C SER A 17 25.37 -21.86 24.95
N ALA A 18 24.79 -20.79 24.42
CA ALA A 18 24.15 -20.80 23.11
C ALA A 18 25.10 -21.42 22.07
N LYS A 19 24.67 -22.51 21.41
CA LYS A 19 25.47 -23.26 20.44
C LYS A 19 25.96 -22.35 19.31
N ASP A 20 27.24 -22.47 18.94
CA ASP A 20 27.80 -21.82 17.76
C ASP A 20 27.46 -22.63 16.50
N TYR A 21 26.41 -22.22 15.79
CA TYR A 21 25.98 -22.88 14.56
C TYR A 21 26.97 -22.72 13.40
N ASP A 22 27.86 -21.72 13.42
CA ASP A 22 28.92 -21.61 12.40
C ASP A 22 29.93 -22.75 12.56
N GLU A 23 30.38 -23.02 13.79
CA GLU A 23 31.27 -24.15 14.09
C GLU A 23 30.61 -25.50 13.76
N VAL A 24 29.36 -25.68 14.20
CA VAL A 24 28.57 -26.88 13.91
C VAL A 24 28.42 -27.09 12.40
N SER A 25 28.16 -26.03 11.62
CA SER A 25 28.04 -26.14 10.17
C SER A 25 29.33 -26.62 9.50
N GLY A 26 30.49 -26.13 9.95
CA GLY A 26 31.79 -26.55 9.43
C GLY A 26 32.14 -28.00 9.77
N ASP A 27 31.81 -28.44 10.98
CA ASP A 27 31.98 -29.85 11.38
C ASP A 27 31.09 -30.78 10.56
N LEU A 28 29.79 -30.45 10.46
CA LEU A 28 28.84 -31.25 9.69
C LEU A 28 29.23 -31.34 8.21
N ALA A 29 29.67 -30.25 7.58
CA ALA A 29 30.13 -30.28 6.19
C ALA A 29 31.29 -31.27 5.98
N ARG A 30 32.29 -31.28 6.87
CA ARG A 30 33.42 -32.21 6.80
C ARG A 30 32.98 -33.67 6.98
N ARG A 31 32.08 -33.92 7.92
CA ARG A 31 31.53 -35.27 8.17
C ARG A 31 30.74 -35.79 6.98
N LEU A 32 29.88 -34.95 6.41
CA LEU A 32 29.08 -35.27 5.23
C LEU A 32 29.98 -35.57 4.02
N ALA A 33 31.04 -34.77 3.80
CA ALA A 33 32.02 -35.02 2.74
C ALA A 33 32.77 -36.35 2.90
N ARG A 34 32.92 -36.84 4.14
CA ARG A 34 33.53 -38.15 4.46
C ARG A 34 32.52 -39.32 4.46
N GLY A 35 31.24 -39.05 4.20
CA GLY A 35 30.19 -40.07 4.26
C GLY A 35 29.87 -40.57 5.68
N GLU A 36 30.23 -39.82 6.72
CA GLU A 36 29.94 -40.20 8.10
C GLU A 36 28.43 -40.15 8.38
N ARG A 37 27.93 -41.13 9.16
CA ARG A 37 26.52 -41.19 9.56
C ARG A 37 26.21 -40.16 10.65
N LEU A 38 25.17 -39.37 10.44
CA LEU A 38 24.67 -38.40 11.39
C LEU A 38 23.80 -39.06 12.47
N THR A 39 23.97 -38.60 13.71
CA THR A 39 23.03 -38.87 14.79
C THR A 39 21.77 -38.01 14.66
N GLY A 40 20.68 -38.38 15.33
CA GLY A 40 19.45 -37.57 15.35
C GLY A 40 19.63 -36.15 15.88
N ARG A 41 20.60 -35.94 16.79
CA ARG A 41 20.99 -34.60 17.30
C ARG A 41 21.72 -33.80 16.24
N GLN A 42 22.73 -34.39 15.59
CA GLN A 42 23.47 -33.74 14.50
C GLN A 42 22.57 -33.41 13.31
N ALA A 43 21.65 -34.31 12.95
CA ALA A 43 20.66 -34.07 11.91
C ALA A 43 19.73 -32.88 12.24
N ARG A 44 19.30 -32.77 13.50
CA ARG A 44 18.52 -31.63 14.00
C ARG A 44 19.32 -30.32 13.94
N ASP A 45 20.57 -30.35 14.40
CA ASP A 45 21.43 -29.16 14.38
C ASP A 45 21.75 -28.75 12.93
N GLY A 46 21.99 -29.71 12.04
CA GLY A 46 22.25 -29.49 10.61
C GLY A 46 21.11 -28.84 9.85
N ALA A 47 19.84 -29.09 10.25
CA ALA A 47 18.70 -28.39 9.69
C ALA A 47 18.78 -26.86 9.88
N TRP A 48 19.37 -26.40 10.98
CA TRP A 48 19.58 -24.97 11.26
C TRP A 48 20.83 -24.40 10.58
N CYS A 49 21.71 -25.26 10.04
CA CYS A 49 22.92 -24.88 9.31
C CYS A 49 22.73 -24.75 7.79
N LEU A 50 21.49 -24.86 7.29
CA LEU A 50 21.25 -24.88 5.85
C LEU A 50 21.57 -23.54 5.16
N TRP A 51 21.13 -22.42 5.73
CA TRP A 51 21.16 -21.12 5.03
C TRP A 51 21.74 -19.96 5.84
N THR A 52 21.69 -20.03 7.17
CA THR A 52 21.99 -18.86 8.03
C THR A 52 23.41 -18.83 8.58
N THR A 53 24.20 -19.88 8.33
CA THR A 53 25.59 -20.04 8.79
C THR A 53 26.59 -19.58 7.74
N ARG A 54 27.87 -19.46 8.12
CA ARG A 54 28.99 -19.20 7.19
C ARG A 54 29.15 -20.32 6.18
N THR A 55 29.17 -21.56 6.65
CA THR A 55 29.13 -22.75 5.79
C THR A 55 27.67 -23.13 5.59
N GLN A 56 27.09 -22.70 4.47
CA GLN A 56 25.69 -22.97 4.16
C GLN A 56 25.57 -24.36 3.53
N LEU A 57 25.07 -25.32 4.28
CA LEU A 57 24.93 -26.69 3.78
C LEU A 57 24.01 -26.78 2.55
N ALA A 58 23.07 -25.84 2.38
CA ALA A 58 22.18 -25.83 1.24
C ALA A 58 22.76 -25.19 -0.03
N ALA A 59 23.91 -24.52 0.07
CA ALA A 59 24.54 -23.85 -1.06
C ALA A 59 25.43 -24.79 -1.90
N ASP A 60 25.85 -25.92 -1.33
CA ASP A 60 26.73 -26.89 -1.98
C ASP A 60 26.04 -28.26 -2.08
N ALA A 61 25.87 -28.76 -3.31
CA ALA A 61 25.26 -30.05 -3.59
C ALA A 61 26.01 -31.23 -2.94
N ALA A 62 27.32 -31.11 -2.76
CA ALA A 62 28.16 -32.12 -2.12
C ALA A 62 27.89 -32.26 -0.61
N THR A 63 27.30 -31.25 0.02
CA THR A 63 26.88 -31.31 1.42
C THR A 63 25.37 -31.50 1.57
N LEU A 64 24.57 -30.84 0.73
CA LEU A 64 23.11 -30.92 0.79
C LEU A 64 22.58 -32.32 0.46
N SER A 65 23.06 -32.94 -0.62
CA SER A 65 22.50 -34.22 -1.08
C SER A 65 22.73 -35.34 -0.05
N PRO A 66 23.96 -35.53 0.47
CA PRO A 66 24.20 -36.51 1.53
C PRO A 66 23.41 -36.18 2.81
N PHE A 67 23.27 -34.90 3.17
CA PHE A 67 22.48 -34.50 4.33
C PHE A 67 21.01 -34.94 4.19
N LEU A 68 20.38 -34.65 3.04
CA LEU A 68 18.98 -34.99 2.79
C LEU A 68 18.76 -36.51 2.67
N GLU A 69 19.69 -37.25 2.07
CA GLU A 69 19.66 -38.72 2.02
C GLU A 69 19.72 -39.32 3.43
N GLN A 70 20.59 -38.80 4.28
CA GLN A 70 20.67 -39.25 5.67
C GLN A 70 19.43 -38.86 6.47
N MET A 71 18.83 -37.68 6.24
CA MET A 71 17.55 -37.29 6.84
C MET A 71 16.43 -38.28 6.47
N ARG A 72 16.33 -38.66 5.20
CA ARG A 72 15.37 -39.68 4.70
C ARG A 72 15.62 -41.05 5.31
N SER A 73 16.88 -41.44 5.46
CA SER A 73 17.26 -42.73 6.03
C SER A 73 16.97 -42.81 7.53
N LEU A 74 17.27 -41.74 8.27
CA LEU A 74 17.05 -41.67 9.72
C LEU A 74 15.56 -41.61 10.09
N ARG A 75 14.73 -40.95 9.27
CA ARG A 75 13.31 -40.63 9.54
C ARG A 75 13.05 -40.12 10.97
N HIS A 76 14.03 -39.44 11.55
CA HIS A 76 13.98 -39.02 12.94
C HIS A 76 13.02 -37.84 13.10
N LYS A 77 11.95 -38.01 13.91
CA LYS A 77 10.87 -37.02 14.09
C LYS A 77 11.39 -35.63 14.45
N GLY A 78 12.26 -35.54 15.46
CA GLY A 78 12.77 -34.25 15.94
C GLY A 78 13.70 -33.54 14.94
N ALA A 79 14.43 -34.29 14.12
CA ALA A 79 15.29 -33.70 13.09
C ALA A 79 14.45 -33.22 11.90
N SER A 80 13.49 -34.03 11.47
CA SER A 80 12.57 -33.69 10.38
C SER A 80 11.75 -32.44 10.71
N ARG A 81 11.25 -32.30 11.95
CA ARG A 81 10.56 -31.09 12.40
C ARG A 81 11.46 -29.86 12.40
N ALA A 82 12.72 -30.00 12.81
CA ALA A 82 13.67 -28.89 12.73
C ALA A 82 13.95 -28.48 11.28
N LEU A 83 14.04 -29.45 10.36
CA LEU A 83 14.15 -29.19 8.92
C LEU A 83 12.93 -28.43 8.39
N ALA A 84 11.71 -28.83 8.78
CA ALA A 84 10.49 -28.14 8.38
C ALA A 84 10.44 -26.70 8.90
N LEU A 85 10.76 -26.49 10.18
CA LEU A 85 10.79 -25.14 10.76
C LEU A 85 11.84 -24.26 10.08
N SER A 86 13.06 -24.79 9.88
CA SER A 86 14.12 -24.09 9.16
C SER A 86 13.67 -23.70 7.76
N TYR A 87 13.05 -24.62 7.02
CA TYR A 87 12.47 -24.38 5.69
C TYR A 87 11.42 -23.25 5.70
N LEU A 88 10.46 -23.26 6.64
CA LEU A 88 9.39 -22.25 6.68
C LEU A 88 9.91 -20.86 7.10
N ILE A 89 10.84 -20.81 8.06
CA ILE A 89 11.47 -19.55 8.50
C ILE A 89 12.30 -18.96 7.34
N SER A 90 13.04 -19.83 6.66
CA SER A 90 13.98 -19.49 5.59
C SER A 90 13.36 -19.48 4.19
N PHE A 91 12.04 -19.54 4.08
CA PHE A 91 11.40 -19.71 2.78
C PHE A 91 11.65 -18.49 1.88
N HIS A 92 12.19 -18.76 0.69
CA HIS A 92 12.30 -17.81 -0.41
C HIS A 92 12.48 -18.61 -1.71
N PRO A 93 11.61 -18.50 -2.73
CA PRO A 93 11.60 -19.42 -3.88
C PRO A 93 12.96 -19.61 -4.58
N ASP A 94 13.75 -18.54 -4.68
CA ASP A 94 15.07 -18.55 -5.34
C ASP A 94 16.22 -18.99 -4.42
N ARG A 95 15.93 -19.46 -3.20
CA ARG A 95 16.96 -19.81 -2.23
C ARG A 95 17.65 -21.13 -2.64
N PRO A 96 19.01 -21.16 -2.65
CA PRO A 96 19.75 -22.37 -2.98
C PRO A 96 19.29 -23.58 -2.16
N GLY A 97 19.12 -24.72 -2.83
CA GLY A 97 18.73 -25.98 -2.20
C GLY A 97 17.28 -26.07 -1.70
N LEU A 98 16.48 -24.99 -1.75
CA LEU A 98 15.13 -24.97 -1.15
C LEU A 98 14.22 -26.05 -1.76
N ARG A 99 14.21 -26.21 -3.09
CA ARG A 99 13.40 -27.23 -3.79
C ARG A 99 13.82 -28.66 -3.43
N ALA A 100 15.11 -28.90 -3.23
CA ALA A 100 15.60 -30.21 -2.79
C ALA A 100 15.17 -30.52 -1.35
N VAL A 101 15.27 -29.52 -0.45
CA VAL A 101 14.78 -29.62 0.94
C VAL A 101 13.27 -29.85 0.97
N ALA A 102 12.49 -29.11 0.18
CA ALA A 102 11.06 -29.30 0.02
C ALA A 102 10.71 -30.73 -0.41
N GLY A 103 11.43 -31.27 -1.40
CA GLY A 103 11.29 -32.67 -1.83
C GLY A 103 11.50 -33.65 -0.68
N ALA A 104 12.59 -33.50 0.09
CA ALA A 104 12.85 -34.36 1.24
C ALA A 104 11.79 -34.21 2.35
N LEU A 105 11.29 -33.00 2.59
CA LEU A 105 10.24 -32.75 3.58
C LEU A 105 8.91 -33.39 3.22
N ARG A 106 8.56 -33.49 1.93
CA ARG A 106 7.39 -34.26 1.47
C ARG A 106 7.52 -35.74 1.84
N ASP A 107 8.69 -36.33 1.61
CA ASP A 107 8.96 -37.74 1.95
C ASP A 107 8.92 -37.98 3.49
N LEU A 108 9.31 -36.95 4.25
CA LEU A 108 9.40 -36.98 5.71
C LEU A 108 8.12 -36.52 6.43
N ALA A 109 7.09 -36.05 5.73
CA ALA A 109 5.87 -35.48 6.33
C ALA A 109 5.21 -36.41 7.34
N SER A 110 5.02 -37.67 6.96
CA SER A 110 4.44 -38.71 7.83
C SER A 110 5.28 -38.98 9.09
N ALA A 111 6.62 -38.92 8.99
CA ALA A 111 7.52 -39.13 10.11
C ALA A 111 7.50 -37.96 11.13
N MET A 112 7.13 -36.75 10.69
CA MET A 112 6.99 -35.58 11.57
C MET A 112 5.71 -35.62 12.42
N GLY A 113 4.66 -36.24 11.90
CA GLY A 113 3.30 -36.20 12.44
C GLY A 113 2.71 -34.79 12.49
N LYS A 114 1.67 -34.60 13.31
CA LYS A 114 0.98 -33.30 13.44
C LYS A 114 1.90 -32.19 14.00
N PRO A 115 1.81 -30.94 13.52
CA PRO A 115 0.86 -30.47 12.49
C PRO A 115 1.36 -30.68 11.06
N PHE A 116 2.64 -31.03 10.85
CA PHE A 116 3.27 -31.00 9.52
C PHE A 116 2.69 -32.00 8.53
N ASP A 117 2.31 -33.20 8.98
CA ASP A 117 1.65 -34.18 8.10
C ASP A 117 0.29 -33.65 7.60
N ASP A 118 -0.53 -33.11 8.51
CA ASP A 118 -1.84 -32.53 8.19
C ASP A 118 -1.71 -31.31 7.27
N LEU A 119 -0.76 -30.42 7.57
CA LEU A 119 -0.45 -29.24 6.75
C LEU A 119 0.03 -29.63 5.35
N ASN A 120 0.84 -30.68 5.23
CA ASN A 120 1.30 -31.16 3.93
C ASN A 120 0.14 -31.77 3.11
N LYS A 121 -0.74 -32.55 3.74
CA LYS A 121 -1.92 -33.11 3.08
C LYS A 121 -2.91 -32.04 2.64
N ARG A 122 -3.21 -31.07 3.50
CA ARG A 122 -4.20 -30.02 3.22
C ARG A 122 -3.68 -28.96 2.25
N PHE A 123 -2.50 -28.43 2.54
CA PHE A 123 -1.98 -27.25 1.85
C PHE A 123 -0.81 -27.54 0.92
N HIS A 124 -0.26 -28.75 0.91
CA HIS A 124 1.01 -29.04 0.23
C HIS A 124 2.11 -28.09 0.73
N ILE A 125 2.22 -27.92 2.06
CA ILE A 125 3.10 -26.92 2.69
C ILE A 125 4.58 -27.06 2.30
N PHE A 126 5.02 -28.25 1.88
CA PHE A 126 6.37 -28.52 1.39
C PHE A 126 6.46 -28.53 -0.15
N ASP A 127 5.49 -27.94 -0.83
CA ASP A 127 5.60 -27.55 -2.22
C ASP A 127 5.88 -26.05 -2.30
N VAL A 128 6.94 -25.69 -3.04
CA VAL A 128 7.42 -24.31 -3.10
C VAL A 128 6.41 -23.39 -3.81
N ASP A 129 5.63 -23.91 -4.75
CA ASP A 129 4.74 -23.10 -5.56
C ASP A 129 3.27 -23.30 -5.14
N GLU A 130 2.82 -24.54 -4.93
CA GLU A 130 1.44 -24.86 -4.53
C GLU A 130 1.15 -24.51 -3.07
N GLY A 131 2.15 -24.68 -2.18
CA GLY A 131 1.99 -24.48 -0.75
C GLY A 131 1.48 -23.08 -0.39
N PRO A 132 2.23 -22.02 -0.75
CA PRO A 132 1.80 -20.65 -0.49
C PRO A 132 0.49 -20.28 -1.20
N ARG A 133 0.27 -20.82 -2.42
CA ARG A 133 -0.96 -20.58 -3.18
C ARG A 133 -2.19 -21.10 -2.45
N ARG A 134 -2.16 -22.35 -1.97
CA ARG A 134 -3.28 -22.98 -1.26
C ARG A 134 -3.59 -22.32 0.08
N VAL A 135 -2.56 -21.94 0.84
CA VAL A 135 -2.75 -21.19 2.09
C VAL A 135 -3.36 -19.82 1.80
N GLY A 136 -2.85 -19.08 0.81
CA GLY A 136 -3.38 -17.78 0.42
C GLY A 136 -4.83 -17.86 -0.11
N ASP A 137 -5.14 -18.83 -0.97
CA ASP A 137 -6.50 -19.02 -1.49
C ASP A 137 -7.49 -19.39 -0.37
N THR A 138 -7.06 -20.22 0.58
CA THR A 138 -7.86 -20.54 1.79
C THR A 138 -8.06 -19.30 2.66
N ALA A 139 -7.01 -18.52 2.90
CA ALA A 139 -7.07 -17.28 3.67
C ALA A 139 -8.07 -16.28 3.08
N LEU A 140 -8.06 -16.10 1.75
CA LEU A 140 -9.04 -15.25 1.06
C LEU A 140 -10.47 -15.79 1.17
N ALA A 141 -10.66 -17.10 1.00
CA ALA A 141 -11.97 -17.74 1.06
C ALA A 141 -12.59 -17.68 2.47
N GLU A 142 -11.78 -17.89 3.51
CA GLU A 142 -12.20 -17.89 4.91
C GLU A 142 -12.18 -16.50 5.56
N ARG A 143 -11.74 -15.45 4.85
CA ARG A 143 -11.56 -14.08 5.36
C ARG A 143 -10.63 -14.01 6.58
N LYS A 144 -9.53 -14.74 6.50
CA LYS A 144 -8.48 -14.78 7.53
C LYS A 144 -7.14 -14.34 6.96
N SER A 145 -6.23 -13.90 7.81
CA SER A 145 -4.82 -13.76 7.41
C SER A 145 -4.18 -15.13 7.19
N PRO A 146 -3.18 -15.25 6.30
CA PRO A 146 -2.42 -16.50 6.16
C PRO A 146 -1.81 -16.98 7.48
N ARG A 147 -1.43 -16.04 8.35
CA ARG A 147 -0.98 -16.33 9.72
C ARG A 147 -2.04 -17.10 10.51
N GLN A 148 -3.27 -16.59 10.58
CA GLN A 148 -4.38 -17.23 11.29
C GLN A 148 -4.69 -18.62 10.71
N VAL A 149 -4.68 -18.78 9.38
CA VAL A 149 -4.88 -20.09 8.74
C VAL A 149 -3.82 -21.10 9.21
N LEU A 150 -2.55 -20.70 9.29
CA LEU A 150 -1.49 -21.59 9.76
C LEU A 150 -1.59 -21.88 11.27
N GLU A 151 -1.91 -20.88 12.09
CA GLU A 151 -2.11 -21.00 13.54
C GLU A 151 -3.23 -22.01 13.87
N GLU A 152 -4.39 -21.86 13.24
CA GLU A 152 -5.55 -22.74 13.42
C GLU A 152 -5.28 -24.19 12.97
N ASN A 153 -4.31 -24.38 12.07
CA ASN A 153 -3.85 -25.70 11.64
C ASN A 153 -2.62 -26.19 12.44
N GLY A 154 -2.35 -25.59 13.59
CA GLY A 154 -1.41 -26.08 14.61
C GLY A 154 0.03 -25.56 14.51
N LEU A 155 0.30 -24.59 13.63
CA LEU A 155 1.62 -23.97 13.53
C LEU A 155 1.70 -22.74 14.43
N LEU A 156 2.32 -22.87 15.61
CA LEU A 156 2.30 -21.83 16.65
C LEU A 156 3.62 -21.05 16.81
N MET A 157 4.65 -21.37 16.03
CA MET A 157 5.96 -20.75 16.20
C MET A 157 5.98 -19.35 15.57
N GLU A 158 6.11 -18.30 16.40
CA GLU A 158 6.12 -16.90 15.95
C GLU A 158 7.14 -16.60 14.84
N LEU A 159 8.33 -17.19 14.91
CA LEU A 159 9.36 -16.98 13.88
C LEU A 159 8.94 -17.50 12.50
N VAL A 160 8.07 -18.51 12.45
CA VAL A 160 7.47 -18.99 11.20
C VAL A 160 6.32 -18.08 10.77
N LEU A 161 5.47 -17.70 11.72
CA LEU A 161 4.26 -16.90 11.49
C LEU A 161 4.54 -15.44 11.12
N GLY A 162 5.71 -14.92 11.50
CA GLY A 162 6.28 -13.66 10.98
C GLY A 162 7.39 -13.87 9.95
N GLY A 163 7.58 -15.11 9.48
CA GLY A 163 8.71 -15.54 8.66
C GLY A 163 8.48 -15.55 7.16
N GLY A 164 9.47 -16.08 6.42
CA GLY A 164 9.50 -16.03 4.96
C GLY A 164 8.38 -16.78 4.25
N TYR A 165 7.79 -17.81 4.87
CA TYR A 165 6.71 -18.58 4.24
C TYR A 165 5.38 -17.82 4.17
N VAL A 166 5.12 -16.93 5.14
CA VAL A 166 3.87 -16.16 5.20
C VAL A 166 3.83 -15.08 4.13
N GLU A 167 4.98 -14.54 3.72
CA GLU A 167 5.09 -13.52 2.67
C GLU A 167 4.40 -13.94 1.35
N PRO A 168 4.80 -15.03 0.67
CA PRO A 168 4.17 -15.44 -0.58
C PRO A 168 2.70 -15.86 -0.40
N CYS A 169 2.30 -16.30 0.79
CA CYS A 169 0.88 -16.54 1.09
C CYS A 169 0.09 -15.23 1.10
N ALA A 170 0.61 -14.19 1.75
CA ALA A 170 -0.01 -12.86 1.79
C ALA A 170 -0.05 -12.22 0.40
N ARG A 171 1.03 -12.36 -0.38
CA ARG A 171 1.09 -11.96 -1.79
C ARG A 171 -0.08 -12.56 -2.57
N ARG A 172 -0.29 -13.87 -2.44
CA ARG A 172 -1.39 -14.57 -3.12
C ARG A 172 -2.76 -13.98 -2.76
N VAL A 173 -2.99 -13.69 -1.47
CA VAL A 173 -4.25 -13.05 -1.04
C VAL A 173 -4.45 -11.71 -1.72
N LEU A 174 -3.43 -10.84 -1.72
CA LEU A 174 -3.50 -9.49 -2.29
C LEU A 174 -3.76 -9.53 -3.80
N GLU A 175 -3.06 -10.41 -4.53
CA GLU A 175 -3.26 -10.62 -5.97
C GLU A 175 -4.70 -11.05 -6.27
N ARG A 176 -5.22 -12.03 -5.53
CA ARG A 176 -6.57 -12.58 -5.74
C ARG A 176 -7.68 -11.64 -5.26
N ALA A 177 -7.40 -10.79 -4.28
CA ALA A 177 -8.35 -9.79 -3.81
C ALA A 177 -8.73 -8.80 -4.92
N VAL A 178 -7.84 -8.52 -5.89
CA VAL A 178 -8.14 -7.63 -7.03
C VAL A 178 -9.34 -8.12 -7.83
N GLU A 179 -9.50 -9.44 -7.97
CA GLU A 179 -10.56 -10.08 -8.76
C GLU A 179 -11.79 -10.45 -7.92
N ASP A 180 -11.63 -10.61 -6.60
CA ASP A 180 -12.74 -10.96 -5.71
C ASP A 180 -13.77 -9.83 -5.68
N ARG A 181 -14.98 -10.04 -6.20
CA ARG A 181 -16.08 -9.06 -6.16
C ARG A 181 -17.04 -9.25 -4.99
N ARG A 182 -16.82 -10.25 -4.14
CA ARG A 182 -17.72 -10.61 -3.03
C ARG A 182 -17.53 -9.74 -1.79
N LEU A 183 -16.36 -9.10 -1.63
CA LEU A 183 -16.10 -8.16 -0.54
C LEU A 183 -16.68 -6.80 -0.88
N GLN A 184 -17.50 -6.28 0.03
CA GLN A 184 -17.85 -4.86 0.02
C GLN A 184 -16.59 -4.02 0.28
N PRO A 185 -16.53 -2.78 -0.25
CA PRO A 185 -15.33 -1.95 -0.15
C PRO A 185 -14.86 -1.64 1.28
N GLY A 186 -15.78 -1.52 2.25
CA GLY A 186 -15.45 -1.34 3.67
C GLY A 186 -14.78 -2.58 4.28
N ASP A 187 -15.44 -3.74 4.18
CA ASP A 187 -14.89 -5.02 4.68
C ASP A 187 -13.55 -5.38 4.01
N ARG A 188 -13.39 -5.00 2.75
CA ARG A 188 -12.13 -5.13 2.01
C ARG A 188 -11.02 -4.33 2.65
N LEU A 189 -11.27 -3.08 3.06
CA LEU A 189 -10.27 -2.26 3.72
C LEU A 189 -9.78 -2.94 5.00
N GLU A 190 -10.70 -3.37 5.87
CA GLU A 190 -10.38 -4.05 7.12
C GLU A 190 -9.59 -5.36 6.90
N PHE A 191 -10.04 -6.17 5.93
CA PHE A 191 -9.40 -7.44 5.61
C PHE A 191 -7.97 -7.24 5.07
N ILE A 192 -7.80 -6.33 4.11
CA ILE A 192 -6.48 -6.05 3.51
C ILE A 192 -5.55 -5.40 4.53
N GLU A 193 -6.06 -4.51 5.40
CA GLU A 193 -5.30 -3.95 6.51
C GLU A 193 -4.74 -5.06 7.41
N THR A 194 -5.59 -5.98 7.86
CA THR A 194 -5.21 -7.13 8.71
C THR A 194 -4.07 -7.97 8.12
N ILE A 195 -4.05 -8.14 6.79
CA ILE A 195 -2.99 -8.92 6.10
C ILE A 195 -1.70 -8.11 5.97
N SER A 196 -1.84 -6.81 5.74
CA SER A 196 -0.78 -6.00 5.14
C SER A 196 0.06 -5.25 6.15
N VAL A 197 -0.48 -4.88 7.30
CA VAL A 197 0.22 -4.04 8.29
C VAL A 197 0.51 -4.76 9.59
N LYS A 198 1.59 -4.35 10.27
CA LYS A 198 1.84 -4.77 11.64
C LYS A 198 0.80 -4.13 12.55
N SER A 199 0.19 -4.94 13.41
CA SER A 199 -0.89 -4.51 14.31
C SER A 199 -0.54 -3.22 15.06
N GLY A 200 -1.45 -2.25 15.04
CA GLY A 200 -1.30 -0.95 15.69
C GLY A 200 -0.33 0.02 15.02
N THR A 201 0.20 -0.30 13.83
CA THR A 201 1.16 0.55 13.10
C THR A 201 0.70 0.85 11.67
N ARG A 202 1.45 1.71 10.95
CA ARG A 202 1.32 1.92 9.50
C ARG A 202 2.48 1.31 8.70
N GLN A 203 3.22 0.41 9.34
CA GLN A 203 4.31 -0.31 8.72
C GLN A 203 3.79 -1.60 8.09
N LEU A 204 4.12 -1.82 6.82
CA LEU A 204 3.77 -3.06 6.13
C LEU A 204 4.49 -4.26 6.78
N ASN A 205 3.79 -5.39 6.86
CA ASN A 205 4.39 -6.68 7.21
C ASN A 205 5.52 -7.03 6.21
N PHE A 206 5.28 -6.74 4.93
CA PHE A 206 6.22 -6.98 3.84
C PHE A 206 6.31 -5.73 2.94
N ALA A 207 7.42 -5.01 3.01
CA ALA A 207 7.60 -3.75 2.28
C ALA A 207 7.42 -3.89 0.75
N ALA A 208 7.78 -5.06 0.19
CA ALA A 208 7.60 -5.37 -1.23
C ALA A 208 6.13 -5.38 -1.68
N HIS A 209 5.17 -5.54 -0.76
CA HIS A 209 3.75 -5.67 -1.09
C HIS A 209 3.02 -4.34 -1.29
N LYS A 210 3.69 -3.19 -1.13
CA LYS A 210 3.04 -1.86 -1.23
C LYS A 210 2.14 -1.68 -2.46
N GLY A 211 2.60 -2.14 -3.63
CA GLY A 211 1.84 -2.04 -4.87
C GLY A 211 0.65 -3.00 -4.91
N LEU A 212 0.83 -4.21 -4.37
CA LEU A 212 -0.24 -5.21 -4.27
C LEU A 212 -1.36 -4.75 -3.34
N VAL A 213 -1.02 -4.09 -2.23
CA VAL A 213 -1.99 -3.50 -1.29
C VAL A 213 -2.81 -2.40 -1.98
N ALA A 214 -2.16 -1.49 -2.69
CA ALA A 214 -2.84 -0.45 -3.46
C ALA A 214 -3.77 -1.05 -4.52
N ASN A 215 -3.29 -2.05 -5.28
CA ASN A 215 -4.08 -2.73 -6.30
C ASN A 215 -5.31 -3.43 -5.68
N ALA A 216 -5.13 -4.17 -4.60
CA ALA A 216 -6.18 -4.92 -3.93
C ALA A 216 -7.32 -4.05 -3.38
N LEU A 217 -7.03 -2.79 -3.05
CA LEU A 217 -8.00 -1.83 -2.51
C LEU A 217 -8.67 -0.98 -3.60
N LEU A 218 -7.92 -0.54 -4.61
CA LEU A 218 -8.40 0.47 -5.56
C LEU A 218 -8.96 -0.14 -6.85
N LEU A 219 -8.31 -1.15 -7.42
CA LEU A 219 -8.71 -1.70 -8.72
C LEU A 219 -10.09 -2.37 -8.73
N PRO A 220 -10.55 -3.08 -7.68
CA PRO A 220 -11.90 -3.62 -7.64
C PRO A 220 -13.01 -2.57 -7.79
N SER A 221 -12.69 -1.33 -7.44
CA SER A 221 -13.63 -0.20 -7.42
C SER A 221 -13.42 0.79 -8.57
N ARG A 222 -12.61 0.43 -9.58
CA ARG A 222 -12.28 1.32 -10.71
C ARG A 222 -13.52 1.76 -11.47
N ASP A 223 -14.37 0.81 -11.85
CA ASP A 223 -15.54 1.07 -12.70
C ASP A 223 -16.78 1.43 -11.88
N ARG A 224 -16.86 0.91 -10.65
CA ARG A 224 -17.93 1.19 -9.70
C ARG A 224 -17.33 1.69 -8.39
N PRO A 225 -17.05 3.01 -8.28
CA PRO A 225 -16.47 3.57 -7.07
C PRO A 225 -17.40 3.40 -5.87
N PRO A 226 -16.85 3.20 -4.65
CA PRO A 226 -17.65 3.16 -3.44
C PRO A 226 -18.16 4.56 -3.07
N GLU A 227 -18.98 4.62 -2.03
CA GLU A 227 -19.38 5.87 -1.43
C GLU A 227 -18.18 6.70 -0.95
N LYS A 228 -18.36 8.02 -0.94
CA LYS A 228 -17.32 9.01 -0.65
C LYS A 228 -16.60 8.74 0.67
N ALA A 229 -17.33 8.38 1.73
CA ALA A 229 -16.74 8.09 3.03
C ALA A 229 -15.77 6.90 2.99
N VAL A 230 -16.09 5.85 2.24
CA VAL A 230 -15.23 4.68 2.10
C VAL A 230 -14.01 4.99 1.22
N LYS A 231 -14.17 5.81 0.17
CA LYS A 231 -13.02 6.33 -0.60
C LYS A 231 -12.03 7.05 0.32
N ASP A 232 -12.53 7.94 1.17
CA ASP A 232 -11.71 8.71 2.09
C ASP A 232 -10.97 7.81 3.09
N GLN A 233 -11.64 6.78 3.62
CA GLN A 233 -11.01 5.80 4.51
C GLN A 233 -9.88 5.04 3.81
N ILE A 234 -10.11 4.55 2.59
CA ILE A 234 -9.11 3.84 1.79
C ILE A 234 -7.92 4.76 1.48
N LEU A 235 -8.17 6.00 1.04
CA LEU A 235 -7.12 6.98 0.76
C LEU A 235 -6.30 7.32 2.02
N ASN A 236 -6.97 7.57 3.15
CA ASN A 236 -6.31 7.83 4.42
C ASN A 236 -5.42 6.67 4.86
N PHE A 237 -5.88 5.44 4.69
CA PHE A 237 -5.10 4.24 4.95
C PHE A 237 -3.85 4.22 4.04
N LEU A 238 -4.03 4.24 2.72
CA LEU A 238 -2.93 4.11 1.75
C LEU A 238 -1.88 5.22 1.89
N ILE A 239 -2.31 6.47 2.09
CA ILE A 239 -1.41 7.62 2.26
C ILE A 239 -0.62 7.52 3.58
N SER A 240 -1.21 6.91 4.60
CA SER A 240 -0.53 6.73 5.90
C SER A 240 0.52 5.62 5.91
N LEU A 241 0.49 4.71 4.92
CA LEU A 241 1.43 3.60 4.86
C LEU A 241 2.87 4.09 4.67
N GLU A 242 3.76 3.55 5.50
CA GLU A 242 5.19 3.80 5.40
C GLU A 242 5.72 3.36 4.02
N GLY A 243 6.41 4.25 3.32
CA GLY A 243 6.97 3.96 2.00
C GLY A 243 5.99 4.05 0.81
N LEU A 244 4.70 4.34 1.04
CA LEU A 244 3.74 4.64 -0.04
C LEU A 244 3.45 6.16 -0.13
N GLY A 245 2.64 6.71 0.77
CA GLY A 245 2.32 8.15 0.80
C GLY A 245 1.43 8.64 -0.34
N ASP A 246 1.20 9.96 -0.41
CA ASP A 246 0.35 10.60 -1.43
C ASP A 246 1.00 10.50 -2.84
N PRO A 247 0.31 9.90 -3.83
CA PRO A 247 0.84 9.72 -5.19
C PRO A 247 1.16 11.03 -5.91
N ARG A 248 0.54 12.15 -5.53
CA ARG A 248 0.75 13.48 -6.14
C ARG A 248 2.10 14.09 -5.76
N THR A 249 2.57 13.79 -4.55
CA THR A 249 3.85 14.32 -4.02
C THR A 249 4.96 13.28 -4.01
N ARG A 250 4.62 11.99 -4.07
CA ARG A 250 5.56 10.86 -4.06
C ARG A 250 5.25 9.85 -5.17
N PRO A 251 5.19 10.26 -6.45
CA PRO A 251 4.82 9.37 -7.54
C PRO A 251 5.75 8.15 -7.69
N GLY A 252 7.03 8.31 -7.32
CA GLY A 252 8.03 7.22 -7.33
C GLY A 252 7.67 6.03 -6.44
N ASN A 253 6.88 6.25 -5.38
CA ASN A 253 6.47 5.15 -4.49
C ASN A 253 5.40 4.25 -5.11
N TRP A 254 4.73 4.72 -6.15
CA TRP A 254 3.60 4.08 -6.83
C TRP A 254 3.97 3.45 -8.17
N VAL A 255 5.26 3.42 -8.55
CA VAL A 255 5.75 2.90 -9.84
C VAL A 255 5.31 1.45 -10.10
N ASN A 256 5.21 0.63 -9.06
CA ASN A 256 4.79 -0.77 -9.17
C ASN A 256 3.26 -0.96 -9.09
N ALA A 257 2.47 0.12 -9.13
CA ALA A 257 1.02 0.10 -9.10
C ALA A 257 0.42 1.28 -9.91
N PRO A 258 0.74 1.43 -11.21
CA PRO A 258 0.35 2.59 -12.01
C PRO A 258 -1.17 2.73 -12.15
N ASP A 259 -1.90 1.63 -12.39
CA ASP A 259 -3.36 1.70 -12.50
C ASP A 259 -4.04 2.11 -11.19
N ALA A 260 -3.57 1.58 -10.05
CA ALA A 260 -4.08 1.96 -8.74
C ALA A 260 -3.73 3.41 -8.41
N ARG A 261 -2.54 3.88 -8.80
CA ARG A 261 -2.17 5.29 -8.69
C ARG A 261 -3.18 6.17 -9.41
N ASP A 262 -3.56 5.83 -10.63
CA ASP A 262 -4.47 6.65 -11.44
C ASP A 262 -5.88 6.69 -10.82
N VAL A 263 -6.36 5.56 -10.26
CA VAL A 263 -7.61 5.54 -9.46
C VAL A 263 -7.49 6.43 -8.22
N ALA A 264 -6.37 6.33 -7.47
CA ALA A 264 -6.13 7.18 -6.30
C ALA A 264 -6.11 8.66 -6.69
N MET A 265 -5.46 9.04 -7.80
CA MET A 265 -5.41 10.41 -8.30
C MET A 265 -6.81 10.96 -8.61
N LEU A 266 -7.68 10.14 -9.22
CA LEU A 266 -9.07 10.52 -9.48
C LEU A 266 -9.84 10.78 -8.19
N TRP A 267 -9.71 9.87 -7.20
CA TRP A 267 -10.40 10.02 -5.92
C TRP A 267 -9.85 11.18 -5.10
N LEU A 268 -8.55 11.45 -5.15
CA LEU A 268 -7.92 12.58 -4.48
C LEU A 268 -8.31 13.92 -5.12
N THR A 269 -8.55 13.93 -6.43
CA THR A 269 -9.10 15.10 -7.14
C THR A 269 -10.53 15.38 -6.67
N GLU A 270 -11.38 14.35 -6.59
CA GLU A 270 -12.73 14.47 -6.01
C GLU A 270 -12.67 14.97 -4.57
N GLN A 271 -11.79 14.38 -3.75
CA GLN A 271 -11.63 14.75 -2.35
C GLN A 271 -11.19 16.21 -2.21
N ALA A 272 -10.25 16.70 -3.01
CA ALA A 272 -9.80 18.10 -2.96
C ALA A 272 -10.92 19.09 -3.33
N LEU A 273 -11.73 18.76 -4.34
CA LEU A 273 -12.91 19.56 -4.68
C LEU A 273 -13.91 19.60 -3.51
N ARG A 274 -14.21 18.44 -2.90
CA ARG A 274 -15.11 18.38 -1.74
C ARG A 274 -14.54 19.06 -0.50
N GLN A 275 -13.24 18.94 -0.24
CA GLN A 275 -12.59 19.66 0.85
C GLN A 275 -12.83 21.16 0.69
N PHE A 276 -12.58 21.72 -0.49
CA PHE A 276 -12.88 23.13 -0.72
C PHE A 276 -14.37 23.44 -0.52
N LEU A 277 -15.25 22.68 -1.18
CA LEU A 277 -16.68 22.92 -1.17
C LEU A 277 -17.30 22.82 0.24
N ASP A 278 -16.96 21.77 0.99
CA ASP A 278 -17.59 21.43 2.27
C ASP A 278 -16.92 22.15 3.45
N VAL A 279 -15.63 22.47 3.36
CA VAL A 279 -14.93 23.23 4.42
C VAL A 279 -15.34 24.69 4.34
N VAL A 280 -15.30 25.31 3.15
CA VAL A 280 -15.65 26.72 2.99
C VAL A 280 -17.12 26.96 3.36
N GLU A 281 -18.04 26.07 2.98
CA GLU A 281 -19.44 26.19 3.39
C GLU A 281 -19.62 26.21 4.91
N ALA A 282 -18.82 25.42 5.64
CA ALA A 282 -18.88 25.34 7.09
C ALA A 282 -18.25 26.56 7.79
N VAL A 283 -17.15 27.11 7.25
CA VAL A 283 -16.40 28.21 7.89
C VAL A 283 -16.81 29.59 7.41
N ASN A 284 -17.41 29.70 6.22
CA ASN A 284 -17.82 30.96 5.60
C ASN A 284 -19.07 30.78 4.69
N PRO A 285 -20.25 30.55 5.29
CA PRO A 285 -21.48 30.33 4.53
C PRO A 285 -21.88 31.60 3.76
N ASN A 286 -22.26 31.41 2.49
CA ASN A 286 -22.73 32.48 1.62
C ASN A 286 -23.83 31.93 0.68
N GLU A 287 -24.90 32.69 0.46
CA GLU A 287 -26.00 32.33 -0.46
C GLU A 287 -25.52 32.00 -1.88
N ASN A 288 -24.37 32.55 -2.29
CA ASN A 288 -23.79 32.33 -3.60
C ASN A 288 -23.11 30.94 -3.73
N TRP A 289 -22.90 30.22 -2.63
CA TRP A 289 -22.13 28.98 -2.62
C TRP A 289 -22.78 27.86 -3.41
N LYS A 290 -24.12 27.75 -3.37
CA LYS A 290 -24.87 26.75 -4.15
C LYS A 290 -24.57 26.82 -5.65
N TYR A 291 -24.40 28.02 -6.21
CA TYR A 291 -24.07 28.20 -7.62
C TYR A 291 -22.64 27.76 -7.93
N ARG A 292 -21.68 28.06 -7.04
CA ARG A 292 -20.27 27.63 -7.21
C ARG A 292 -20.14 26.11 -7.09
N ARG A 293 -20.81 25.52 -6.10
CA ARG A 293 -20.89 24.07 -5.92
C ARG A 293 -21.43 23.40 -7.19
N ARG A 294 -22.61 23.83 -7.67
CA ARG A 294 -23.19 23.31 -8.90
C ARG A 294 -22.23 23.42 -10.08
N PHE A 295 -21.62 24.57 -10.27
CA PHE A 295 -20.70 24.82 -11.38
C PHE A 295 -19.49 23.87 -11.34
N TRP A 296 -18.74 23.85 -10.23
CA TRP A 296 -17.50 23.07 -10.15
C TRP A 296 -17.75 21.56 -10.08
N GLU A 297 -18.81 21.11 -9.42
CA GLU A 297 -19.22 19.69 -9.46
C GLU A 297 -19.60 19.26 -10.88
N THR A 298 -20.26 20.12 -11.65
CA THR A 298 -20.58 19.85 -13.06
C THR A 298 -19.30 19.76 -13.91
N MET A 299 -18.34 20.66 -13.71
CA MET A 299 -17.05 20.60 -14.42
C MET A 299 -16.28 19.32 -14.10
N TYR A 300 -16.25 18.91 -12.83
CA TYR A 300 -15.63 17.65 -12.42
C TYR A 300 -16.35 16.43 -13.02
N GLY A 301 -17.69 16.39 -12.93
CA GLY A 301 -18.50 15.29 -13.45
C GLY A 301 -18.39 15.07 -14.97
N ASN A 302 -18.06 16.13 -15.72
CA ASN A 302 -17.80 16.06 -17.16
C ASN A 302 -16.33 15.85 -17.52
N GLY A 303 -15.45 15.56 -16.55
CA GLY A 303 -14.04 15.25 -16.80
C GLY A 303 -13.17 16.44 -17.23
N ILE A 304 -13.68 17.67 -17.07
CA ILE A 304 -12.96 18.91 -17.41
C ILE A 304 -11.84 19.17 -16.40
N ILE A 305 -12.11 18.93 -15.11
CA ILE A 305 -11.12 19.03 -14.05
C ILE A 305 -10.32 17.74 -14.01
N ARG A 306 -9.03 17.83 -14.36
CA ARG A 306 -8.12 16.67 -14.37
C ARG A 306 -7.42 16.46 -13.03
N GLU A 307 -7.16 17.54 -12.32
CA GLU A 307 -6.44 17.54 -11.06
C GLU A 307 -6.96 18.67 -10.17
N ALA A 308 -6.95 18.44 -8.86
CA ALA A 308 -7.36 19.44 -7.89
C ALA A 308 -6.46 19.43 -6.65
N TRP A 309 -6.20 20.62 -6.12
CA TRP A 309 -5.44 20.81 -4.89
C TRP A 309 -6.02 21.99 -4.11
N VAL A 310 -6.43 21.74 -2.87
CA VAL A 310 -6.93 22.81 -2.00
C VAL A 310 -5.80 23.37 -1.14
N VAL A 311 -5.82 24.68 -0.94
CA VAL A 311 -4.94 25.41 -0.04
C VAL A 311 -5.81 25.99 1.06
N LEU A 312 -5.48 25.68 2.31
CA LEU A 312 -6.29 26.02 3.49
C LEU A 312 -5.48 26.85 4.49
N ASP A 313 -6.18 27.74 5.18
CA ASP A 313 -5.67 28.39 6.39
C ASP A 313 -5.71 27.45 7.61
N GLY A 314 -5.39 27.96 8.80
CA GLY A 314 -5.39 27.16 10.03
C GLY A 314 -6.76 26.59 10.38
N GLN A 315 -7.82 27.40 10.25
CA GLN A 315 -9.19 26.98 10.56
C GLN A 315 -9.71 25.96 9.56
N GLY A 316 -9.54 26.23 8.26
CA GLY A 316 -9.92 25.30 7.19
C GLY A 316 -9.18 23.96 7.28
N ALA A 317 -7.89 23.97 7.63
CA ALA A 317 -7.11 22.75 7.84
C ALA A 317 -7.66 21.88 8.97
N ALA A 318 -8.05 22.50 10.11
CA ALA A 318 -8.64 21.77 11.23
C ALA A 318 -9.99 21.13 10.84
N GLU A 319 -10.83 21.89 10.12
CA GLU A 319 -12.12 21.41 9.63
C GLU A 319 -11.98 20.30 8.57
N ALA A 320 -11.01 20.42 7.67
CA ALA A 320 -10.69 19.38 6.69
C ALA A 320 -10.26 18.08 7.37
N HIS A 321 -9.39 18.16 8.39
CA HIS A 321 -8.99 16.96 9.14
C HIS A 321 -10.15 16.33 9.91
N ARG A 322 -11.08 17.14 10.41
CA ARG A 322 -12.29 16.66 11.09
C ARG A 322 -13.22 15.90 10.13
N LYS A 323 -13.43 16.41 8.91
CA LYS A 323 -14.36 15.83 7.93
C LYS A 323 -13.76 14.69 7.10
N PHE A 324 -12.50 14.81 6.70
CA PHE A 324 -11.86 13.92 5.71
C PHE A 324 -10.74 13.07 6.29
N GLY A 325 -10.41 13.23 7.58
CA GLY A 325 -9.39 12.46 8.29
C GLY A 325 -8.04 13.19 8.42
N ARG A 326 -7.25 12.76 9.40
CA ARG A 326 -5.98 13.40 9.78
C ARG A 326 -4.89 13.33 8.71
N ASN A 327 -4.95 12.33 7.84
CA ASN A 327 -3.98 12.15 6.76
C ASN A 327 -4.44 12.81 5.45
N SER A 328 -5.59 13.49 5.48
CA SER A 328 -6.14 14.14 4.31
C SER A 328 -5.21 15.27 3.85
N PRO A 329 -4.68 15.21 2.62
CA PRO A 329 -3.64 16.12 2.11
C PRO A 329 -4.21 17.43 1.55
N PHE A 330 -3.49 18.53 1.76
CA PHE A 330 -3.77 19.86 1.22
C PHE A 330 -2.54 20.78 1.36
N GLY A 331 -2.54 21.91 0.63
CA GLY A 331 -1.55 22.98 0.79
C GLY A 331 -1.92 23.95 1.91
N ARG A 332 -0.93 24.70 2.39
CA ARG A 332 -1.12 25.76 3.39
C ARG A 332 -0.69 27.12 2.85
N PHE A 333 -1.28 28.19 3.35
CA PHE A 333 -0.77 29.53 3.07
C PHE A 333 0.54 29.79 3.81
N ARG A 334 1.46 30.47 3.14
CA ARG A 334 2.66 31.05 3.74
C ARG A 334 2.34 32.50 4.10
N GLY A 335 2.28 32.78 5.41
CA GLY A 335 1.95 34.10 5.94
C GLY A 335 0.48 34.25 6.38
N GLY A 336 0.15 35.44 6.86
CA GLY A 336 -1.19 35.75 7.36
C GLY A 336 -2.21 35.83 6.22
N VAL A 337 -3.27 35.06 6.34
CA VAL A 337 -4.46 35.15 5.50
C VAL A 337 -5.67 35.28 6.41
N GLN A 338 -6.78 35.84 5.91
CA GLN A 338 -8.02 35.89 6.67
C GLN A 338 -8.44 34.48 7.13
N SER A 339 -8.94 34.38 8.37
CA SER A 339 -9.43 33.12 8.94
C SER A 339 -10.56 32.53 8.08
N GLY A 340 -10.52 31.21 7.85
CA GLY A 340 -11.49 30.49 7.01
C GLY A 340 -11.28 30.67 5.51
N HIS A 341 -10.15 31.24 5.08
CA HIS A 341 -9.84 31.39 3.67
C HIS A 341 -9.32 30.08 3.05
N ALA A 342 -9.78 29.80 1.84
CA ALA A 342 -9.33 28.68 1.04
C ALA A 342 -9.14 29.10 -0.42
N VAL A 343 -8.21 28.44 -1.09
CA VAL A 343 -8.05 28.49 -2.56
C VAL A 343 -8.10 27.08 -3.10
N LEU A 344 -8.91 26.86 -4.12
CA LEU A 344 -8.92 25.62 -4.89
C LEU A 344 -8.16 25.83 -6.20
N LEU A 345 -7.07 25.08 -6.38
CA LEU A 345 -6.33 25.01 -7.63
C LEU A 345 -6.86 23.85 -8.46
N LEU A 346 -7.17 24.12 -9.72
CA LEU A 346 -7.74 23.16 -10.67
C LEU A 346 -6.89 23.11 -11.93
N ARG A 347 -6.48 21.91 -12.35
CA ARG A 347 -5.94 21.70 -13.69
C ARG A 347 -7.09 21.55 -14.67
N ILE A 348 -7.13 22.45 -15.65
CA ILE A 348 -8.17 22.49 -16.69
C ILE A 348 -7.47 22.59 -18.05
N GLY A 349 -7.56 21.54 -18.86
CA GLY A 349 -6.79 21.47 -20.11
C GLY A 349 -5.30 21.64 -19.85
N ARG A 350 -4.66 22.57 -20.57
CA ARG A 350 -3.24 22.93 -20.36
C ARG A 350 -3.01 23.99 -19.28
N GLY A 351 -4.07 24.64 -18.81
CA GLY A 351 -3.96 25.75 -17.86
C GLY A 351 -4.32 25.37 -16.43
N VAL A 352 -4.37 26.40 -15.59
CA VAL A 352 -4.71 26.29 -14.17
C VAL A 352 -5.70 27.37 -13.78
N CYS A 353 -6.66 26.99 -12.93
CA CYS A 353 -7.62 27.90 -12.33
C CYS A 353 -7.41 27.96 -10.82
N ALA A 354 -7.44 29.16 -10.24
CA ALA A 354 -7.48 29.39 -8.80
C ALA A 354 -8.83 29.99 -8.40
N GLU A 355 -9.64 29.21 -7.69
CA GLU A 355 -10.94 29.59 -7.14
C GLU A 355 -10.77 30.03 -5.69
N TRP A 356 -11.10 31.29 -5.39
CA TRP A 356 -10.94 31.88 -4.05
C TRP A 356 -12.27 31.92 -3.29
N SER A 357 -12.28 31.43 -2.05
CA SER A 357 -13.51 31.42 -1.25
C SER A 357 -13.98 32.83 -0.88
N TYR A 358 -13.11 33.65 -0.30
CA TYR A 358 -13.49 34.90 0.38
C TYR A 358 -13.67 36.10 -0.57
N SER A 359 -12.74 36.33 -1.50
CA SER A 359 -12.84 37.45 -2.45
C SER A 359 -13.86 37.19 -3.58
N GLY A 360 -14.32 35.95 -3.69
CA GLY A 360 -15.16 35.50 -4.80
C GLY A 360 -14.48 35.67 -6.16
N GLN A 361 -13.15 35.60 -6.20
CA GLN A 361 -12.40 35.71 -7.44
C GLN A 361 -12.00 34.33 -7.96
N CYS A 362 -12.23 34.13 -9.25
CA CYS A 362 -11.77 33.00 -10.01
C CYS A 362 -10.72 33.50 -11.01
N ARG A 363 -9.53 32.92 -10.99
CA ARG A 363 -8.38 33.36 -11.81
C ARG A 363 -7.91 32.25 -12.71
N PHE A 364 -7.68 32.54 -13.99
CA PHE A 364 -7.23 31.57 -14.98
C PHE A 364 -5.86 31.93 -15.54
N TRP A 365 -5.01 30.92 -15.68
CA TRP A 365 -3.81 30.94 -16.50
C TRP A 365 -4.00 29.91 -17.61
N ASP A 366 -3.69 30.26 -18.86
CA ASP A 366 -3.91 29.41 -20.04
C ASP A 366 -2.83 28.34 -20.23
N ASP A 367 -1.62 28.57 -19.68
CA ASP A 367 -0.53 27.61 -19.67
C ASP A 367 0.01 27.43 -18.25
N ALA A 368 -0.30 26.30 -17.64
CA ALA A 368 0.15 25.98 -16.30
C ALA A 368 1.57 25.40 -16.27
N GLU A 369 2.17 25.09 -17.44
CA GLU A 369 3.58 24.74 -17.54
C GLU A 369 4.52 25.94 -17.64
N ARG A 370 4.01 27.08 -18.11
CA ARG A 370 4.74 28.35 -18.14
C ARG A 370 5.32 28.74 -16.77
N ALA A 371 6.57 29.19 -16.80
CA ALA A 371 7.24 29.73 -15.62
C ALA A 371 6.42 30.87 -15.01
N GLY A 372 6.15 30.78 -13.71
CA GLY A 372 5.36 31.76 -12.99
C GLY A 372 3.87 31.47 -12.84
N ALA A 373 3.36 30.42 -13.48
CA ALA A 373 2.01 29.91 -13.22
C ALA A 373 1.96 29.15 -11.87
N PRO A 374 0.83 29.20 -11.14
CA PRO A 374 0.61 28.35 -9.97
C PRO A 374 0.74 26.86 -10.30
N LYS A 375 1.55 26.13 -9.53
CA LYS A 375 1.68 24.67 -9.66
C LYS A 375 0.87 23.99 -8.55
N LEU A 376 0.20 22.88 -8.88
CA LEU A 376 -0.51 22.08 -7.89
C LEU A 376 0.48 21.33 -6.97
N TYR A 377 -0.04 20.82 -5.85
CA TYR A 377 0.64 19.90 -4.92
C TYR A 377 1.85 20.44 -4.17
N GLN A 378 1.99 21.77 -4.12
CA GLN A 378 2.96 22.38 -3.22
C GLN A 378 2.42 22.32 -1.78
N ARG A 379 3.34 22.18 -0.83
CA ARG A 379 2.98 22.17 0.60
C ARG A 379 2.56 23.54 1.08
N GLU A 380 3.17 24.58 0.54
CA GLU A 380 2.96 25.96 0.93
C GLU A 380 2.78 26.85 -0.29
N TYR A 381 1.95 27.87 -0.14
CA TYR A 381 1.68 28.86 -1.18
C TYR A 381 1.73 30.27 -0.62
N ASP A 382 2.38 31.16 -1.35
CA ASP A 382 2.32 32.59 -1.10
C ASP A 382 1.00 33.17 -1.64
N THR A 383 0.34 34.01 -0.84
CA THR A 383 -0.96 34.59 -1.18
C THR A 383 -0.88 35.52 -2.39
N GLU A 384 0.16 36.36 -2.48
CA GLU A 384 0.33 37.28 -3.61
C GLU A 384 0.68 36.54 -4.89
N PHE A 385 1.47 35.47 -4.79
CA PHE A 385 1.73 34.58 -5.91
C PHE A 385 0.45 33.94 -6.46
N LEU A 386 -0.46 33.46 -5.61
CA LEU A 386 -1.73 32.89 -6.06
C LEU A 386 -2.69 33.92 -6.66
N LYS A 387 -2.49 35.21 -6.43
CA LYS A 387 -3.26 36.30 -7.06
C LYS A 387 -2.66 36.69 -8.42
N ASN A 388 -1.35 36.86 -8.48
CA ASN A 388 -0.69 37.58 -9.57
C ASN A 388 0.23 36.70 -10.43
N GLY A 389 0.51 35.46 -10.00
CA GLY A 389 1.60 34.66 -10.55
C GLY A 389 2.98 35.30 -10.29
N ARG A 390 4.02 34.81 -10.97
CA ARG A 390 5.37 35.42 -10.99
C ARG A 390 5.74 35.77 -12.41
N GLN A 391 5.70 37.07 -12.76
CA GLN A 391 5.98 37.53 -14.13
C GLN A 391 5.05 36.92 -15.20
N TYR A 392 3.92 36.36 -14.75
CA TYR A 392 2.89 35.77 -15.58
C TYR A 392 1.54 35.90 -14.86
N ALA A 393 0.88 37.01 -15.14
CA ALA A 393 -0.43 37.35 -14.58
C ALA A 393 -1.52 36.41 -15.12
N PRO A 394 -2.63 36.22 -14.37
CA PRO A 394 -3.78 35.50 -14.90
C PRO A 394 -4.29 36.17 -16.18
N VAL A 395 -4.65 35.36 -17.17
CA VAL A 395 -5.24 35.84 -18.44
C VAL A 395 -6.69 36.29 -18.27
N LEU A 396 -7.35 35.82 -17.21
CA LEU A 396 -8.72 36.20 -16.89
C LEU A 396 -8.95 36.17 -15.37
N GLU A 397 -9.59 37.23 -14.86
CA GLU A 397 -10.10 37.31 -13.50
C GLU A 397 -11.60 37.54 -13.51
N ILE A 398 -12.35 36.70 -12.80
CA ILE A 398 -13.81 36.74 -12.72
C ILE A 398 -14.23 36.94 -11.26
N ARG A 399 -15.15 37.88 -10.99
CA ARG A 399 -15.79 38.04 -9.69
C ARG A 399 -17.17 37.37 -9.67
N HIS A 400 -17.49 36.66 -8.59
CA HIS A 400 -18.77 35.97 -8.36
C HIS A 400 -19.91 36.91 -7.93
N SER A 401 -20.19 37.97 -8.70
CA SER A 401 -21.21 38.97 -8.36
C SER A 401 -22.54 38.82 -9.11
N SER A 402 -22.58 38.14 -10.26
CA SER A 402 -23.82 37.91 -11.04
C SER A 402 -24.04 36.42 -11.27
N HIS A 403 -25.19 35.89 -10.85
CA HIS A 403 -25.51 34.44 -10.92
C HIS A 403 -26.64 34.12 -11.91
N THR A 404 -27.29 35.14 -12.45
CA THR A 404 -28.40 35.03 -13.42
C THR A 404 -28.15 35.92 -14.62
N GLY A 405 -28.77 35.57 -15.75
CA GLY A 405 -28.68 36.33 -17.00
C GLY A 405 -27.34 36.19 -17.74
N PRO A 406 -27.20 36.86 -18.89
CA PRO A 406 -26.06 36.65 -19.82
C PRO A 406 -24.70 37.08 -19.24
N ASN A 407 -24.70 37.93 -18.21
CA ASN A 407 -23.50 38.41 -17.55
C ASN A 407 -23.07 37.55 -16.34
N ALA A 408 -23.76 36.44 -16.10
CA ALA A 408 -23.43 35.55 -14.98
C ALA A 408 -21.98 35.07 -15.07
N TRP A 409 -21.30 35.02 -13.91
CA TRP A 409 -19.89 34.63 -13.85
C TRP A 409 -19.65 33.23 -14.42
N GLN A 410 -20.65 32.33 -14.26
CA GLN A 410 -20.59 30.96 -14.77
C GLN A 410 -20.44 30.92 -16.29
N HIS A 411 -21.08 31.84 -17.04
CA HIS A 411 -20.91 31.91 -18.50
C HIS A 411 -19.48 32.30 -18.88
N LYS A 412 -18.90 33.29 -18.18
CA LYS A 412 -17.52 33.74 -18.43
C LYS A 412 -16.52 32.63 -18.13
N ALA A 413 -16.70 31.95 -17.00
CA ALA A 413 -15.86 30.82 -16.62
C ALA A 413 -16.01 29.66 -17.61
N ALA A 414 -17.24 29.31 -18.03
CA ALA A 414 -17.48 28.25 -19.00
C ALA A 414 -16.85 28.54 -20.37
N GLU A 415 -16.94 29.77 -20.88
CA GLU A 415 -16.27 30.14 -22.14
C GLU A 415 -14.74 30.09 -22.02
N GLN A 416 -14.17 30.53 -20.89
CA GLN A 416 -12.72 30.39 -20.65
C GLN A 416 -12.29 28.93 -20.62
N ILE A 417 -13.04 28.08 -19.91
CA ILE A 417 -12.79 26.64 -19.86
C ILE A 417 -12.85 26.04 -21.26
N LYS A 418 -13.87 26.38 -22.06
CA LYS A 418 -14.01 25.95 -23.45
C LYS A 418 -12.82 26.38 -24.31
N MET A 419 -12.30 27.60 -24.15
CA MET A 419 -11.08 28.01 -24.86
C MET A 419 -9.85 27.18 -24.45
N MET A 420 -9.78 26.77 -23.18
CA MET A 420 -8.66 26.00 -22.64
C MET A 420 -8.73 24.49 -22.96
N THR A 421 -9.92 23.94 -23.15
CA THR A 421 -10.14 22.49 -23.31
C THR A 421 -10.73 22.09 -24.66
N GLY A 422 -11.41 23.00 -25.36
CA GLY A 422 -12.26 22.69 -26.51
C GLY A 422 -13.64 22.13 -26.14
N GLU A 423 -13.88 21.81 -24.86
CA GLU A 423 -15.11 21.18 -24.39
C GLU A 423 -16.21 22.22 -24.18
N ARG A 424 -17.43 21.91 -24.62
CA ARG A 424 -18.60 22.78 -24.46
C ARG A 424 -19.65 22.12 -23.57
N LEU A 425 -20.03 22.82 -22.51
CA LEU A 425 -21.14 22.42 -21.64
C LEU A 425 -22.39 23.28 -21.88
N SER A 426 -23.55 22.69 -21.66
CA SER A 426 -24.82 23.43 -21.69
C SER A 426 -24.95 24.26 -20.41
N ALA A 427 -25.45 25.49 -20.54
CA ALA A 427 -25.73 26.34 -19.40
C ALA A 427 -26.72 25.69 -18.41
N ARG A 428 -27.63 24.85 -18.90
CA ARG A 428 -28.58 24.10 -18.06
C ARG A 428 -27.88 23.10 -17.13
N ASP A 429 -26.67 22.68 -17.46
CA ASP A 429 -25.94 21.70 -16.67
C ASP A 429 -25.30 22.36 -15.45
N TYR A 430 -24.68 23.53 -15.64
CA TYR A 430 -23.87 24.18 -14.59
C TYR A 430 -24.55 25.37 -13.90
N MET A 431 -25.70 25.83 -14.38
CA MET A 431 -26.51 26.87 -13.71
C MET A 431 -27.60 26.24 -12.82
N LEU A 432 -28.08 27.01 -11.84
CA LEU A 432 -29.21 26.66 -10.97
C LEU A 432 -30.48 27.38 -11.40
#